data_AF-A0A7X5IBR0-F1
#
_entry.id   AF-A0A7X5IBR0-F1
#
_cell.length_a   1.000
_cell.length_b   1.000
_cell.length_c   1.000
_cell.angle_alpha   90.00
_cell.angle_beta   90.00
_cell.angle_gamma   90.00
#
_symmetry.space_group_name_H-M   'P 1'
#
loop_
_entity.id
_entity.type
_entity.pdbx_description
1 polymer ?
#
loop_
_entity_poly.entity_id
_entity_poly.type
_entity_poly.pdbx_seq_one_letter_code
_entity_poly.pdbx_strand_id
1 'polypeptide(L)' 'MYYGKMTEELKNLVKQYKQLFGYNPCGAEEFEIGNNSYNDFVDVLKKCVKNKKDIFYYWGIDDDDDDF' A
#
# COMPACT_ATOMS: atom_id res chain seq x y z
N MET A 1 -9.12 1.78 18.55
CA MET A 1 -7.65 1.88 18.42
C MET A 1 -7.14 0.53 17.97
N TYR A 2 -6.95 0.37 16.67
CA TYR A 2 -6.62 -0.90 16.07
C TYR A 2 -5.21 -1.34 16.50
N TYR A 3 -5.12 -2.49 17.16
CA TYR A 3 -3.88 -3.13 17.66
C TYR A 3 -3.24 -4.08 16.61
N GLY A 4 -3.45 -3.81 15.32
CA GLY A 4 -2.69 -4.47 14.26
C GLY A 4 -1.23 -4.04 14.39
N LYS A 5 -0.32 -4.97 14.72
CA LYS A 5 1.11 -4.68 14.87
C LYS A 5 1.61 -3.97 13.62
N MET A 6 1.73 -2.65 13.67
CA MET A 6 2.48 -1.90 12.67
C MET A 6 3.95 -2.24 12.89
N THR A 7 4.38 -3.35 12.30
CA THR A 7 5.74 -3.87 12.43
C THR A 7 6.73 -2.85 11.86
N GLU A 8 7.97 -2.86 12.35
CA GLU A 8 9.03 -2.02 11.79
C GLU A 8 9.19 -2.24 10.28
N GLU A 9 8.92 -3.45 9.81
CA GLU A 9 8.87 -3.79 8.39
C GLU A 9 7.84 -2.96 7.62
N LEU A 10 6.59 -2.88 8.11
CA LEU A 10 5.56 -2.07 7.47
C LEU A 10 5.92 -0.59 7.49
N LYS A 11 6.46 -0.07 8.61
CA LYS A 11 6.94 1.32 8.68
C LYS A 11 8.01 1.62 7.64
N ASN A 12 8.96 0.70 7.45
CA ASN A 12 10.01 0.85 6.43
C ASN A 12 9.46 0.75 5.01
N LEU A 13 8.49 -0.12 4.74
CA LEU A 13 7.82 -0.23 3.45
C LEU A 13 7.03 1.03 3.11
N VAL A 14 6.24 1.55 4.05
CA VAL A 14 5.49 2.80 3.89
C VAL A 14 6.43 3.97 3.65
N LYS A 15 7.55 4.05 4.36
CA LYS A 15 8.57 5.09 4.15
C LYS A 15 9.17 5.02 2.74
N GLN A 16 9.53 3.82 2.28
CA GLN A 16 10.05 3.61 0.92
C GLN A 16 9.00 3.95 -0.15
N TYR A 17 7.76 3.52 0.05
CA TYR A 17 6.65 3.86 -0.84
C TYR A 17 6.46 5.38 -0.92
N LYS A 18 6.41 6.06 0.22
CA LYS A 18 6.27 7.53 0.28
C LYS A 18 7.44 8.25 -0.40
N GLN A 19 8.65 7.70 -0.34
CA GLN A 19 9.80 8.25 -1.08
C GLN A 19 9.68 8.05 -2.59
N LEU A 20 9.01 6.99 -3.04
CA LEU A 20 8.79 6.71 -4.47
C LEU A 20 7.63 7.52 -5.06
N PHE A 21 6.49 7.61 -4.36
CA PHE A 21 5.24 8.16 -4.89
C PHE A 21 4.83 9.51 -4.27
N GLY A 22 5.48 9.94 -3.18
CA GLY A 22 5.24 11.24 -2.55
C GLY A 22 4.06 11.28 -1.56
N TYR A 23 3.26 10.21 -1.45
CA TYR A 23 2.09 10.15 -0.56
C TYR A 23 2.04 8.87 0.28
N ASN A 24 1.18 8.86 1.30
CA ASN A 24 1.03 7.74 2.22
C ASN A 24 0.05 6.70 1.64
N PRO A 25 0.47 5.43 1.42
CA PRO A 25 -0.40 4.39 0.90
C PRO A 25 -1.49 3.96 1.90
N CYS A 26 -1.34 4.27 3.20
CA CYS A 26 -2.39 4.03 4.20
C CYS A 26 -3.52 5.06 4.19
N GLY A 27 -3.47 6.10 3.33
CA GLY A 27 -4.46 7.18 3.36
C GLY A 27 -4.28 8.16 4.52
N ALA A 28 -5.21 9.12 4.63
CA ALA A 28 -5.22 10.16 5.67
C ALA A 28 -5.89 9.69 6.98
N GLU A 29 -6.82 8.73 6.89
CA GLU A 29 -7.41 8.06 8.05
C GLU A 29 -6.59 6.82 8.39
N GLU A 30 -6.36 6.58 9.68
CA GLU A 30 -5.78 5.34 10.19
C GLU A 30 -6.62 4.16 9.69
N PHE A 31 -6.20 3.59 8.57
CA PHE A 31 -6.86 2.48 7.91
C PHE A 31 -7.00 1.33 8.92
N GLU A 32 -8.24 1.00 9.32
CA GLU A 32 -8.52 -0.24 10.04
C GLU A 32 -8.38 -1.40 9.05
N ILE A 33 -7.13 -1.72 8.71
CA ILE A 33 -6.82 -2.90 7.93
C ILE A 33 -7.13 -4.10 8.81
N GLY A 34 -8.29 -4.72 8.58
CA GLY A 34 -8.67 -5.98 9.21
C GLY A 34 -7.51 -6.99 9.16
N ASN A 35 -7.33 -7.82 10.19
CA ASN A 35 -6.23 -8.79 10.30
C ASN A 35 -6.05 -9.65 9.03
N ASN A 36 -7.15 -9.93 8.32
CA ASN A 36 -7.12 -10.70 7.08
C ASN A 36 -6.52 -9.92 5.89
N SER A 37 -6.68 -8.59 5.87
CA SER A 37 -6.18 -7.69 4.83
C SER A 37 -4.79 -7.12 5.13
N TYR A 38 -4.26 -7.33 6.34
CA TYR A 38 -2.93 -6.81 6.73
C TYR A 38 -1.81 -7.45 5.93
N ASN A 39 -1.83 -8.78 5.81
CA ASN A 39 -0.82 -9.51 5.06
C ASN A 39 -0.87 -9.15 3.57
N ASP A 40 -2.08 -9.06 3.00
CA ASP A 40 -2.28 -8.68 1.60
C ASP A 40 -1.75 -7.25 1.34
N PHE A 41 -2.01 -6.31 2.25
CA PHE A 41 -1.50 -4.95 2.14
C PHE A 41 0.03 -4.88 2.19
N VAL A 42 0.66 -5.61 3.12
CA VAL A 42 2.13 -5.68 3.22
C VAL A 42 2.73 -6.27 1.93
N ASP A 43 2.13 -7.33 1.39
CA ASP A 43 2.59 -7.97 0.16
C ASP A 43 2.42 -7.06 -1.06
N VAL A 44 1.32 -6.32 -1.14
CA VAL A 44 1.12 -5.31 -2.19
C VAL A 44 2.17 -4.20 -2.07
N LEU A 45 2.43 -3.67 -0.87
CA LEU A 45 3.47 -2.65 -0.68
C LEU A 45 4.86 -3.14 -1.09
N LYS A 46 5.20 -4.40 -0.79
CA LYS A 46 6.45 -5.03 -1.26
C LYS A 46 6.53 -5.05 -2.78
N LYS A 47 5.43 -5.43 -3.47
CA LYS A 47 5.36 -5.40 -4.94
C LYS A 47 5.47 -3.98 -5.48
N CYS A 48 4.87 -3.00 -4.81
CA CYS A 48 4.93 -1.59 -5.20
C CYS A 48 6.38 -1.08 -5.15
N VAL A 49 7.08 -1.30 -4.04
CA VAL A 49 8.49 -0.88 -3.87
C VAL A 49 9.40 -1.63 -4.84
N LYS A 50 9.20 -2.93 -5.03
CA LYS A 50 10.02 -3.77 -5.92
C LYS A 50 9.87 -3.37 -7.39
N ASN A 51 8.64 -3.21 -7.85
CA ASN A 51 8.34 -2.95 -9.26
C ASN A 51 8.24 -1.45 -9.57
N LYS A 52 8.34 -0.59 -8.55
CA LYS A 52 8.10 0.86 -8.64
C LYS A 52 6.75 1.18 -9.31
N LYS A 53 5.74 0.37 -9.00
CA LYS A 53 4.36 0.56 -9.45
C LYS A 53 3.49 0.98 -8.26
N ASP A 54 2.53 1.85 -8.53
CA ASP A 54 1.63 2.38 -7.53
C ASP A 54 0.73 1.27 -6.95
N ILE A 55 0.21 1.46 -5.73
CA ILE A 55 -0.76 0.56 -5.10
C ILE A 55 -2.01 0.38 -5.95
N PHE A 56 -2.44 1.41 -6.67
CA PHE A 56 -3.62 1.34 -7.56
C PHE A 56 -3.47 0.30 -8.66
N TYR A 57 -2.24 0.08 -9.16
CA TYR A 57 -1.94 -0.96 -10.15
C TYR A 57 -2.19 -2.38 -9.64
N TYR A 58 -2.08 -2.62 -8.33
CA TYR A 58 -2.31 -3.93 -7.74
C TYR A 58 -3.69 -4.10 -7.13
N TRP A 59 -4.34 -2.99 -6.77
CA TRP A 59 -5.71 -2.99 -6.25
C TRP A 59 -6.78 -3.03 -7.32
N GLY A 60 -6.40 -3.08 -8.60
CA GLY A 60 -7.36 -3.23 -9.69
C GLY A 60 -8.33 -2.05 -9.74
N ILE A 61 -7.86 -0.85 -9.37
CA ILE A 61 -8.41 0.34 -10.04
C ILE A 61 -7.77 0.28 -11.42
N ASP A 62 -8.32 -0.62 -12.23
CA ASP A 62 -8.23 -0.51 -13.66
C ASP A 62 -8.87 0.85 -13.96
N ASP A 63 -8.03 1.88 -14.08
CA ASP A 63 -8.32 2.91 -15.07
C ASP A 63 -8.36 2.14 -16.40
N ASP A 64 -9.51 1.51 -16.69
CA ASP A 64 -9.95 1.09 -18.02
C ASP A 64 -10.16 2.36 -18.89
N ASP A 65 -9.17 3.24 -18.90
CA ASP A 65 -9.05 4.46 -19.68
C ASP A 65 -7.69 4.42 -20.40
N ASP A 66 -7.41 3.32 -21.11
CA ASP A 66 -6.52 3.38 -22.27
C ASP A 66 -7.38 3.13 -23.51
N ASP A 67 -7.87 4.26 -24.04
CA ASP A 67 -8.41 4.51 -25.37
C ASP A 67 -7.89 3.57 -26.47
N PHE A 68 -8.82 2.97 -27.23
CA PHE A 68 -8.75 2.95 -28.71
C PHE A 68 -10.13 2.84 -29.38
#